data_AF-A0A968J5C3-F1
#
_entry.id   AF-A0A968J5C3-F1
#
_cell.length_a   1.000
_cell.length_b   1.000
_cell.length_c   1.000
_cell.angle_alpha   90.00
_cell.angle_beta   90.00
_cell.angle_gamma   90.00
#
_symmetry.space_group_name_H-M   'P 1'
#
loop_
_entity.id
_entity.type
_entity.pdbx_description
1 polymer ?
#
loop_
_entity_poly.entity_id
_entity_poly.type
_entity_poly.pdbx_seq_one_letter_code
_entity_poly.pdbx_strand_id
1 'polypeptide(L)' 'MVPVLSQATASVCSGGSPPPHSDRVAAALLTAEKAARREKQGYTMDHLIGSWRLCWISGTRRTQQQAGPLLGAGRYLP' A
#
# COMPACT_ATOMS: atom_id res chain seq x y z
N MET A 1 16.28 1.33 -0.89
CA MET A 1 14.94 1.25 -1.52
C MET A 1 14.78 -0.12 -2.16
N VAL A 2 13.71 -0.86 -1.86
CA VAL A 2 13.53 -2.24 -2.38
C VAL A 2 13.15 -2.17 -3.87
N PRO A 3 13.90 -2.79 -4.80
CA PRO A 3 13.73 -2.61 -6.25
C PRO A 3 12.35 -3.05 -6.75
N VAL A 4 11.77 -4.08 -6.13
CA VAL A 4 10.42 -4.59 -6.44
C VAL A 4 9.34 -3.55 -6.13
N LEU A 5 9.49 -2.77 -5.05
CA LEU A 5 8.52 -1.73 -4.69
C LEU A 5 8.59 -0.55 -5.66
N SER A 6 9.78 -0.16 -6.11
CA SER A 6 9.95 0.88 -7.12
C SER A 6 9.30 0.49 -8.46
N GLN A 7 9.48 -0.76 -8.90
CA GLN A 7 8.80 -1.29 -10.10
C GLN A 7 7.28 -1.31 -9.93
N ALA A 8 6.77 -1.72 -8.77
CA ALA A 8 5.34 -1.70 -8.47
C ALA A 8 4.77 -0.27 -8.53
N THR A 9 5.47 0.70 -7.94
CA THR A 9 5.09 2.12 -8.02
C THR A 9 5.10 2.62 -9.46
N ALA A 10 6.12 2.29 -10.26
CA ALA A 10 6.20 2.70 -11.66
C ALA A 10 5.03 2.13 -12.50
N SER A 11 4.66 0.88 -12.25
CA SER A 11 3.51 0.23 -12.91
C SER A 11 2.19 0.92 -12.55
N VAL A 12 1.97 1.21 -11.26
CA VAL A 12 0.76 1.90 -10.79
C VAL A 12 0.71 3.35 -11.30
N CYS A 13 1.81 4.08 -11.20
CA CYS A 13 1.89 5.51 -11.50
C CYS A 13 1.88 5.82 -13.00
N SER A 14 2.62 5.05 -13.80
CA SER A 14 2.93 5.41 -15.19
C SER A 14 2.29 4.47 -16.21
N GLY A 15 1.66 3.36 -15.80
CA GLY A 15 0.98 2.40 -16.67
C GLY A 15 1.87 1.63 -17.67
N GLY A 16 3.11 2.06 -17.88
CA GLY A 16 4.01 1.53 -18.91
C GLY A 16 4.94 0.39 -18.46
N SER A 17 4.97 0.04 -17.17
CA SER A 17 5.81 -1.05 -16.66
C SER A 17 4.96 -2.27 -16.29
N PRO A 18 5.37 -3.50 -16.68
CA PRO A 18 4.67 -4.71 -16.26
C PRO A 18 4.66 -4.79 -14.72
N PRO A 19 3.49 -5.08 -14.12
CA PRO A 19 3.38 -5.20 -12.68
C PRO A 19 4.16 -6.42 -12.20
N PRO A 20 4.95 -6.31 -11.12
CA PRO A 20 5.58 -7.46 -10.50
C PRO A 20 4.53 -8.43 -9.94
N HIS A 21 4.89 -9.71 -9.80
CA HIS A 21 4.01 -10.72 -9.22
C HIS A 21 3.58 -10.33 -7.80
N SER A 22 2.29 -10.53 -7.47
CA SER A 22 1.68 -10.14 -6.19
C SER A 22 2.47 -10.64 -4.99
N ASP A 23 2.91 -11.89 -5.01
CA ASP A 23 3.62 -12.52 -3.90
C ASP A 23 4.98 -11.86 -3.64
N ARG A 24 5.65 -11.39 -4.70
CA ARG A 24 6.93 -10.69 -4.58
C ARG A 24 6.75 -9.30 -3.99
N VAL A 25 5.65 -8.63 -4.32
CA VAL A 25 5.29 -7.33 -3.72
C VAL A 25 4.95 -7.52 -2.24
N ALA A 26 4.14 -8.53 -1.90
CA ALA A 26 3.77 -8.82 -0.51
C ALA A 26 5.00 -9.13 0.36
N ALA A 27 5.90 -9.98 -0.12
CA ALA A 27 7.15 -10.29 0.58
C ALA A 27 8.04 -9.05 0.75
N ALA A 28 8.15 -8.20 -0.28
CA ALA A 28 8.92 -6.96 -0.22
C ALA A 28 8.33 -5.95 0.79
N LEU A 29 6.99 -5.82 0.85
CA LEU A 29 6.31 -4.98 1.82
C LEU A 29 6.53 -5.47 3.25
N LEU A 30 6.42 -6.77 3.50
CA LEU A 30 6.65 -7.34 4.84
C LEU A 30 8.09 -7.10 5.32
N THR A 31 9.07 -7.22 4.44
CA THR A 31 10.47 -6.92 4.78
C THR A 31 10.66 -5.43 5.07
N ALA A 32 10.08 -4.55 4.26
CA ALA A 32 10.13 -3.10 4.47
C ALA A 32 9.47 -2.70 5.80
N GLU A 33 8.33 -3.32 6.14
CA GLU A 33 7.63 -3.09 7.41
C GLU A 33 8.49 -3.50 8.60
N LYS A 34 9.11 -4.69 8.55
CA LYS A 34 10.01 -5.16 9.61
C LYS A 34 11.19 -4.21 9.82
N ALA A 35 11.79 -3.71 8.75
CA ALA A 35 12.88 -2.74 8.81
C ALA A 35 12.40 -1.41 9.44
N ALA A 36 11.29 -0.85 8.95
CA ALA A 36 10.73 0.39 9.47
C ALA A 36 10.34 0.31 10.95
N ARG A 37 9.79 -0.83 11.40
CA ARG A 37 9.47 -1.07 12.82
C ARG A 37 10.71 -1.11 13.71
N ARG A 38 11.85 -1.59 13.19
CA ARG A 38 13.13 -1.62 13.90
C ARG A 38 13.78 -0.24 13.94
N GLU A 39 13.76 0.48 12.83
CA GLU A 39 14.35 1.80 12.68
C GLU A 39 13.56 2.89 13.43
N LYS A 40 12.25 2.70 13.63
CA LYS A 40 11.34 3.64 14.31
C LYS A 40 11.51 5.07 13.80
N GLN A 41 11.64 5.23 12.49
CA GLN A 41 11.82 6.53 11.86
C GLN A 41 10.68 7.47 12.27
N GLY A 42 11.02 8.59 12.92
CA GLY A 42 10.05 9.64 13.21
C GLY A 42 9.72 10.41 11.94
N TYR A 43 8.45 10.44 11.55
CA TYR A 43 7.98 11.26 10.44
C TYR A 43 7.24 12.48 10.99
N THR A 44 7.65 13.67 10.56
CA THR A 44 6.90 14.90 10.80
C THR A 44 5.77 15.02 9.78
N MET A 45 4.81 15.92 10.03
CA MET A 45 3.70 16.15 9.10
C MET A 45 4.21 16.58 7.71
N ASP A 46 5.28 17.37 7.66
CA ASP A 46 5.88 17.83 6.41
C ASP A 46 6.41 16.69 5.55
N HIS A 47 6.88 15.59 6.17
CA HIS A 47 7.31 14.39 5.44
C HIS A 47 6.13 13.63 4.79
N LEU A 48 4.90 13.92 5.21
CA LEU A 48 3.68 13.31 4.68
C LEU A 48 2.98 14.20 3.64
N ILE A 49 3.54 15.36 3.31
CA ILE A 49 2.99 16.23 2.25
C ILE A 49 3.48 15.72 0.90
N GLY A 50 2.56 15.34 0.01
CA GLY A 50 2.91 14.79 -1.29
C GLY A 50 1.72 14.56 -2.21
N SER A 51 1.99 14.11 -3.44
CA SER A 51 0.97 13.73 -4.42
C SER A 51 0.52 12.29 -4.19
N TRP A 52 -0.34 12.12 -3.20
CA TRP A 52 -0.92 10.83 -2.86
C TRP A 52 -1.98 10.41 -3.88
N ARG A 53 -1.86 9.20 -4.43
CA ARG A 53 -2.91 8.60 -5.25
C ARG A 53 -3.93 7.94 -4.34
N LEU A 54 -5.08 8.59 -4.22
CA LEU A 54 -6.23 8.10 -3.45
C LEU A 54 -6.67 6.72 -3.94
N CYS A 55 -6.40 5.69 -3.12
CA CYS A 55 -6.89 4.34 -3.35
C CYS A 55 -8.01 4.05 -2.35
N TRP A 56 -9.27 4.21 -2.77
CA TRP A 56 -10.40 3.81 -1.94
C TRP A 56 -10.48 2.28 -1.88
N ILE A 57 -10.20 1.74 -0.70
CA ILE A 57 -10.56 0.36 -0.38
C ILE A 57 -12.00 0.38 0.15
N SER A 58 -12.97 0.61 -0.74
CA SER A 58 -14.36 0.29 -0.43
C SER A 58 -14.55 -1.19 -0.72
N GLY A 59 -14.74 -2.01 0.32
CA GLY A 59 -15.32 -3.33 0.09
C GLY A 59 -16.64 -3.16 -0.65
N THR A 60 -16.86 -3.88 -1.75
CA THR A 60 -18.18 -3.86 -2.38
C THR A 60 -19.23 -4.30 -1.36
N ARG A 61 -20.49 -3.83 -1.48
CA ARG A 61 -21.56 -4.17 -0.54
C ARG A 61 -21.70 -5.70 -0.33
N ARG A 62 -21.38 -6.48 -1.37
CA ARG A 62 -21.34 -7.94 -1.36
C ARG A 62 -20.17 -8.50 -0.52
N THR A 63 -18.99 -7.91 -0.64
CA THR A 63 -17.79 -8.30 0.13
C THR A 63 -17.92 -7.91 1.62
N GLN A 64 -18.55 -6.76 1.92
CA GLN A 64 -18.86 -6.37 3.31
C GLN A 64 -19.84 -7.36 3.98
N GLN A 65 -20.81 -7.89 3.23
CA GLN A 65 -21.75 -8.89 3.74
C GLN A 65 -21.11 -10.26 3.96
N GLN A 66 -20.20 -10.70 3.08
CA GLN A 66 -19.54 -12.01 3.19
C GLN A 66 -18.38 -12.04 4.20
N ALA A 67 -17.66 -10.93 4.39
CA ALA A 67 -16.48 -10.89 5.27
C ALA A 67 -16.80 -10.49 6.72
N GLY A 68 -18.08 -10.22 7.04
CA GLY A 68 -18.47 -9.70 8.34
C GLY A 68 -17.76 -8.37 8.69
N PRO A 69 -17.78 -7.94 9.96
CA PRO A 69 -17.28 -6.62 10.39
C PRO A 69 -15.76 -6.40 10.21
N LEU A 70 -15.03 -7.35 9.63
CA LEU A 70 -13.61 -7.22 9.29
C LEU A 70 -13.35 -6.13 8.23
N LEU A 71 -14.31 -5.92 7.32
CA LEU A 71 -14.34 -4.77 6.41
C LEU A 71 -15.26 -3.70 7.01
N GLY A 72 -14.75 -2.91 7.94
CA GLY A 72 -15.45 -1.73 8.46
C GLY A 72 -15.76 -0.70 7.36
N ALA A 73 -16.29 0.48 7.74
CA ALA A 73 -16.38 1.62 6.84
C ALA A 73 -14.98 1.87 6.23
N GLY A 74 -14.89 1.88 4.91
CA GLY A 74 -13.61 1.87 4.17
C GLY A 74 -12.60 2.85 4.75
N ARG A 75 -11.34 2.44 4.86
CA ARG A 75 -10.28 3.24 5.49
C ARG A 75 -9.58 4.11 4.47
N TYR A 76 -9.35 5.36 4.86
CA TYR A 76 -8.49 6.27 4.14
C TYR A 76 -7.04 5.89 4.42
N LEU A 77 -6.30 5.58 3.36
CA LEU A 77 -4.85 5.47 3.40
C LEU A 77 -4.31 6.61 2.53
N PRO A 78 -3.65 7.62 3.13
CA PRO A 78 -2.88 8.58 2.35
C PRO A 78 -1.81 7.84 1.55
#